data_AF-A0A965G5X0-F1
#
_entry.id   AF-A0A965G5X0-F1
#
_cell.length_a   1.000
_cell.length_b   1.000
_cell.length_c   1.000
_cell.angle_alpha   90.00
_cell.angle_beta   90.00
_cell.angle_gamma   90.00
#
_symmetry.space_group_name_H-M   'P 1'
#
loop_
_entity.id
_entity.type
_entity.pdbx_description
1 polymer ?
#
loop_
_entity_poly.entity_id
_entity_poly.type
_entity_poly.pdbx_seq_one_letter_code
_entity_poly.pdbx_strand_id
1 'polypeptide(L)'
;METWKKAVASIREDGDEERAREKGLLLWQKAVAETLGVEGATPSWGAIALGIQTLSQPDQEELGKCWEESENGLYGRSPNLDGGWCDKAEQLAMRIDLPKLSFWAPFRLRNLVPWAVGALLLLAQVTPAVAEQKQEEGKSSKEPTKENPISLYRAGSFAEAGREWEGKLHENRGDPLIRNNLALAYFQLGDKERALAYGLSAYLISPETASVAWNTRIFAQGADQLDRAVLALWDDQGASWLTRRLGVFGWQGILVLGSAACALAVGLGLASGYFEKRRTMLFRLGAGTLVVGLLGIGTGGAALGIYGKLADRSAVMIVDVVPLRSVPTEVEPQAEKAYPPGSVAHLEKSFLGWSKIRMPNQDAGWIRTEHLVPLY
;
A
#
# COMPACT_ATOMS: atom_id res chain seq x y z
N MET A 1 38.42 -6.21 -11.65
CA MET A 1 39.76 -5.55 -11.75
C MET A 1 40.80 -6.10 -10.80
N GLU A 2 40.62 -6.14 -9.47
CA GLU A 2 41.59 -6.82 -8.60
C GLU A 2 41.74 -8.32 -8.92
N THR A 3 40.65 -8.95 -9.33
CA THR A 3 40.61 -10.35 -9.80
C THR A 3 41.41 -10.58 -11.08
N TRP A 4 41.45 -9.61 -12.01
CA TRP A 4 42.33 -9.64 -13.20
C TRP A 4 43.80 -9.68 -12.81
N LYS A 5 44.22 -8.75 -11.96
CA LYS A 5 45.62 -8.61 -11.56
C LYS A 5 46.11 -9.85 -10.81
N LYS A 6 45.28 -10.40 -9.92
CA LYS A 6 45.59 -11.64 -9.19
C LYS A 6 45.74 -12.85 -10.12
N ALA A 7 44.91 -12.96 -11.17
CA ALA A 7 45.03 -14.04 -12.14
C ALA A 7 46.33 -13.93 -12.96
N VAL A 8 46.70 -12.73 -13.42
CA VAL A 8 47.96 -12.49 -14.14
C VAL A 8 49.19 -12.76 -13.25
N ALA A 9 49.15 -12.33 -11.97
CA ALA A 9 50.22 -12.60 -11.02
C ALA A 9 50.44 -14.11 -10.79
N SER A 10 49.36 -14.89 -10.67
CA SER A 10 49.45 -16.36 -10.53
C SER A 10 50.07 -17.03 -11.77
N ILE A 11 49.79 -16.53 -12.98
CA ILE A 11 50.44 -17.03 -14.20
C ILE A 11 51.94 -16.71 -14.21
N ARG A 12 52.34 -15.57 -13.65
CA ARG A 12 53.75 -15.12 -13.60
C ARG A 12 54.58 -15.90 -12.57
N GLU A 13 54.00 -16.22 -11.41
CA GLU A 13 54.68 -16.94 -10.33
C GLU A 13 54.79 -18.44 -10.59
N ASP A 14 53.75 -19.06 -11.18
CA ASP A 14 53.68 -20.52 -11.36
C ASP A 14 53.87 -20.95 -12.83
N GLY A 15 54.42 -20.08 -13.69
CA GLY A 15 54.43 -20.23 -15.15
C GLY A 15 55.21 -21.43 -15.71
N ASP A 16 56.09 -22.04 -14.90
CA ASP A 16 56.89 -23.21 -15.27
C ASP A 16 56.11 -24.54 -15.15
N GLU A 17 55.02 -24.58 -14.37
CA GLU A 17 54.14 -25.75 -14.28
C GLU A 17 52.94 -25.61 -15.23
N GLU A 18 52.86 -26.48 -16.24
CA GLU A 18 51.82 -26.47 -17.28
C GLU A 18 50.39 -26.38 -16.70
N ARG A 19 50.09 -27.17 -15.66
CA ARG A 19 48.77 -27.18 -15.00
C ARG A 19 48.46 -25.89 -14.24
N ALA A 20 49.47 -25.26 -13.64
CA ALA A 20 49.29 -24.02 -12.90
C ALA A 20 49.03 -22.85 -13.86
N ARG A 21 49.76 -22.83 -14.99
CA ARG A 21 49.54 -21.89 -16.09
C ARG A 21 48.13 -22.01 -16.70
N GLU A 22 47.67 -23.23 -17.00
CA GLU A 22 46.31 -23.47 -17.52
C GLU A 22 45.23 -22.93 -16.56
N LYS A 23 45.37 -23.25 -15.27
CA LYS A 23 44.45 -22.76 -14.23
C LYS A 23 44.46 -21.24 -14.15
N GLY A 24 45.65 -20.61 -14.23
CA GLY A 24 45.80 -19.17 -14.24
C GLY A 24 45.10 -18.51 -15.43
N LEU A 25 45.26 -19.05 -16.63
CA LEU A 25 44.60 -18.56 -17.84
C LEU A 25 43.07 -18.68 -17.77
N LEU A 26 42.54 -19.81 -17.28
CA LEU A 26 41.10 -19.99 -17.08
C LEU A 26 40.54 -19.00 -16.04
N LEU A 27 41.27 -18.74 -14.95
CA LEU A 27 40.89 -17.75 -13.95
C LEU A 27 40.90 -16.34 -14.53
N TRP A 28 41.87 -16.02 -15.38
CA TRP A 28 41.92 -14.73 -16.08
C TRP A 28 40.74 -14.56 -17.02
N GLN A 29 40.47 -15.54 -17.90
CA GLN A 29 39.33 -15.51 -18.84
C GLN A 29 37.99 -15.35 -18.12
N LYS A 30 37.80 -16.09 -17.02
CA LYS A 30 36.61 -15.95 -16.17
C LYS A 30 36.50 -14.55 -15.58
N ALA A 31 37.58 -14.02 -15.03
CA ALA A 31 37.57 -12.68 -14.43
C ALA A 31 37.30 -11.58 -15.48
N VAL A 32 37.73 -11.76 -16.75
CA VAL A 32 37.39 -10.87 -17.89
C VAL A 32 35.91 -10.91 -18.18
N ALA A 33 35.34 -12.10 -18.34
CA ALA A 33 33.92 -12.26 -18.61
C ALA A 33 33.04 -11.68 -17.50
N GLU A 34 33.35 -11.97 -16.23
CA GLU A 34 32.64 -11.42 -15.06
C GLU A 34 32.73 -9.88 -15.02
N THR A 35 33.92 -9.34 -15.29
CA THR A 35 34.15 -7.88 -15.27
C THR A 35 33.35 -7.17 -16.36
N LEU A 36 33.09 -7.84 -17.48
CA LEU A 36 32.33 -7.33 -18.62
C LEU A 36 30.84 -7.73 -18.61
N GLY A 37 30.38 -8.40 -17.54
CA GLY A 37 28.98 -8.80 -17.37
C GLY A 37 28.53 -9.91 -18.33
N VAL A 38 29.46 -10.72 -18.85
CA VAL A 38 29.17 -11.88 -19.69
C VAL A 38 28.96 -13.10 -18.80
N GLU A 39 27.73 -13.60 -18.72
CA GLU A 39 27.39 -14.80 -17.96
C GLU A 39 27.60 -16.06 -18.81
N GLY A 40 28.46 -16.99 -18.35
CA GLY A 40 28.68 -18.28 -19.01
C GLY A 40 29.82 -19.09 -18.39
N ALA A 41 29.71 -20.43 -18.41
CA ALA A 41 30.76 -21.33 -17.91
C ALA A 41 32.02 -21.33 -18.80
N THR A 42 31.84 -21.06 -20.10
CA THR A 42 32.90 -20.92 -21.12
C THR A 42 32.61 -19.66 -21.95
N PRO A 43 33.10 -18.49 -21.53
CA PRO A 43 32.89 -17.25 -22.28
C PRO A 43 33.57 -17.34 -23.65
N SER A 44 32.89 -16.90 -24.71
CA SER A 44 33.47 -16.81 -26.04
C SER A 44 33.86 -15.36 -26.36
N TRP A 45 34.88 -15.17 -27.21
CA TRP A 45 35.26 -13.83 -27.66
C TRP A 45 34.09 -13.08 -28.30
N GLY A 46 33.23 -13.77 -29.05
CA GLY A 46 32.05 -13.16 -29.66
C GLY A 46 31.08 -12.54 -28.64
N ALA A 47 30.92 -13.15 -27.47
CA ALA A 47 30.10 -12.61 -26.38
C ALA A 47 30.79 -11.42 -25.69
N ILE A 48 32.10 -11.49 -25.52
CA ILE A 48 32.93 -10.42 -24.92
C ILE A 48 32.97 -9.18 -25.82
N ALA A 49 33.13 -9.37 -27.13
CA ALA A 49 33.17 -8.31 -28.13
C ALA A 49 31.90 -7.43 -28.11
N LEU A 50 30.74 -7.99 -27.76
CA LEU A 50 29.50 -7.25 -27.58
C LEU A 50 29.50 -6.36 -26.32
N GLY A 51 30.19 -6.79 -25.27
CA GLY A 51 30.26 -6.10 -23.98
C GLY A 51 31.30 -4.96 -23.91
N ILE A 52 32.26 -4.93 -24.83
CA ILE A 52 33.38 -3.97 -24.82
C ILE A 52 33.19 -2.75 -25.72
N GLN A 53 31.99 -2.54 -26.30
CA GLN A 53 31.72 -1.42 -27.21
C GLN A 53 31.97 -0.02 -26.60
N THR A 54 32.01 0.07 -25.26
CA THR A 54 32.30 1.30 -24.52
C THR A 54 33.79 1.58 -24.31
N LEU A 55 34.67 0.62 -24.61
CA LEU A 55 36.13 0.79 -24.55
C LEU A 55 36.63 1.52 -25.81
N SER A 56 37.82 2.11 -25.73
CA SER A 56 38.46 2.70 -26.91
C SER A 56 38.82 1.60 -27.93
N GLN A 57 38.76 1.89 -29.24
CA GLN A 57 39.16 0.93 -30.28
C GLN A 57 40.53 0.26 -30.04
N PRO A 58 41.61 0.96 -29.64
CA PRO A 58 42.88 0.30 -29.39
C PRO A 58 42.81 -0.68 -28.21
N ASP A 59 42.07 -0.38 -27.14
CA ASP A 59 41.92 -1.29 -26.01
C ASP A 59 41.10 -2.53 -26.37
N GLN A 60 40.11 -2.39 -27.27
CA GLN A 60 39.32 -3.53 -27.77
C GLN A 60 40.19 -4.50 -28.58
N GLU A 61 41.03 -3.99 -29.48
CA GLU A 61 41.95 -4.81 -30.27
C GLU A 61 43.01 -5.47 -29.39
N GLU A 62 43.56 -4.75 -28.42
CA GLU A 62 44.58 -5.25 -27.51
C GLU A 62 44.02 -6.35 -26.59
N LEU A 63 42.79 -6.17 -26.07
CA LEU A 63 42.10 -7.18 -25.28
C LEU A 63 41.75 -8.43 -26.12
N GLY A 64 41.35 -8.23 -27.39
CA GLY A 64 41.08 -9.33 -28.32
C GLY A 64 42.29 -10.19 -28.59
N LYS A 65 43.46 -9.56 -28.81
CA LYS A 65 44.73 -10.29 -28.96
C LYS A 65 45.09 -11.06 -27.69
N CYS A 66 44.98 -10.43 -26.52
CA CYS A 66 45.26 -11.11 -25.25
C CYS A 66 44.33 -12.32 -25.03
N TRP A 67 43.06 -12.19 -25.42
CA TRP A 67 42.07 -13.26 -25.37
C TRP A 67 42.44 -14.42 -26.30
N GLU A 68 42.74 -14.12 -27.56
CA GLU A 68 43.13 -15.11 -28.57
C GLU A 68 44.43 -15.83 -28.19
N GLU A 69 45.44 -15.09 -27.70
CA GLU A 69 46.69 -15.65 -27.18
C GLU A 69 46.43 -16.57 -25.97
N SER A 70 45.47 -16.22 -25.09
CA SER A 70 45.08 -17.09 -23.96
C SER A 70 44.38 -18.38 -24.41
N GLU A 71 43.49 -18.30 -25.41
CA GLU A 71 42.79 -19.44 -26.00
C GLU A 71 43.77 -20.38 -26.71
N ASN A 72 44.72 -19.81 -27.46
CA ASN A 72 45.79 -20.56 -28.10
C ASN A 72 46.72 -21.21 -27.08
N GLY A 73 46.97 -20.56 -25.93
CA GLY A 73 47.74 -21.14 -24.83
C GLY A 73 47.03 -22.31 -24.12
N LEU A 74 45.69 -22.29 -24.06
CA LEU A 74 44.87 -23.32 -23.41
C LEU A 74 44.52 -24.48 -24.34
N TYR A 75 44.20 -24.20 -25.61
CA TYR A 75 43.60 -25.17 -26.54
C TYR A 75 44.36 -25.28 -27.87
N GLY A 76 45.36 -24.44 -28.09
CA GLY A 76 46.13 -24.40 -29.33
C GLY A 76 47.23 -25.45 -29.40
N ARG A 77 47.85 -25.57 -30.58
CA ARG A 77 48.96 -26.52 -30.83
C ARG A 77 50.30 -26.06 -30.26
N SER A 78 50.41 -24.79 -29.91
CA SER A 78 51.62 -24.17 -29.36
C SER A 78 51.26 -23.55 -27.99
N PRO A 79 51.50 -24.26 -26.87
CA PRO A 79 51.07 -23.82 -25.54
C PRO A 79 51.94 -22.71 -24.94
N ASN A 80 52.91 -22.19 -25.70
CA ASN A 80 53.77 -21.12 -25.24
C ASN A 80 53.10 -19.76 -25.50
N LEU A 81 52.77 -19.08 -24.41
CA LEU A 81 52.40 -17.67 -24.43
C LEU A 81 53.63 -16.84 -24.86
N ASP A 82 53.40 -15.78 -25.63
CA ASP A 82 54.45 -14.81 -25.91
C ASP A 82 54.98 -14.23 -24.59
N GLY A 83 56.30 -14.08 -24.46
CA GLY A 83 56.96 -13.69 -23.20
C GLY A 83 56.55 -12.32 -22.62
N GLY A 84 55.79 -11.52 -23.38
CA GLY A 84 55.22 -10.25 -22.92
C GLY A 84 53.72 -10.28 -22.61
N TRP A 85 53.05 -11.44 -22.68
CA TRP A 85 51.59 -11.54 -22.49
C TRP A 85 51.14 -11.02 -21.12
N CYS A 86 51.83 -11.43 -20.05
CA CYS A 86 51.49 -11.00 -18.68
C CYS A 86 51.60 -9.47 -18.52
N ASP A 87 52.63 -8.85 -19.11
CA ASP A 87 52.81 -7.40 -19.03
C ASP A 87 51.72 -6.65 -19.81
N LYS A 88 51.33 -7.15 -20.99
CA LYS A 88 50.22 -6.57 -21.77
C LYS A 88 48.89 -6.70 -21.03
N ALA A 89 48.57 -7.88 -20.50
CA ALA A 89 47.33 -8.14 -19.78
C ALA A 89 47.21 -7.28 -18.51
N GLU A 90 48.32 -7.09 -17.80
CA GLU A 90 48.38 -6.24 -16.61
C GLU A 90 48.21 -4.74 -16.96
N GLN A 91 48.86 -4.25 -18.01
CA GLN A 91 48.70 -2.87 -18.49
C GLN A 91 47.25 -2.59 -18.95
N LEU A 92 46.62 -3.55 -19.64
CA LEU A 92 45.21 -3.50 -20.01
C LEU A 92 44.30 -3.35 -18.79
N ALA A 93 44.59 -4.12 -17.73
CA ALA A 93 43.86 -4.05 -16.47
C ALA A 93 44.03 -2.74 -15.72
N MET A 94 45.11 -1.99 -15.98
CA MET A 94 45.32 -0.65 -15.41
C MET A 94 44.64 0.45 -16.23
N ARG A 95 44.51 0.27 -17.55
CA ARG A 95 43.97 1.28 -18.48
C ARG A 95 42.46 1.25 -18.60
N ILE A 96 41.84 0.07 -18.53
CA ILE A 96 40.39 -0.05 -18.61
C ILE A 96 39.77 0.44 -17.29
N ASP A 97 39.15 1.62 -17.29
CA ASP A 97 38.36 2.08 -16.14
C ASP A 97 36.88 1.87 -16.46
N LEU A 98 36.29 0.80 -15.93
CA LEU A 98 34.87 0.52 -16.12
C LEU A 98 34.05 1.40 -15.18
N PRO A 99 32.99 2.08 -15.67
CA PRO A 99 32.17 2.93 -14.83
C PRO A 99 31.54 2.08 -13.73
N LYS A 100 31.88 2.38 -12.47
CA LYS A 100 31.25 1.76 -11.30
C LYS A 100 29.73 1.94 -11.41
N LEU A 101 29.01 0.84 -11.53
CA LEU A 101 27.54 0.84 -11.51
C LEU A 101 27.09 1.43 -10.17
N SER A 102 26.70 2.71 -10.20
CA SER A 102 26.17 3.41 -9.05
C SER A 102 24.84 2.77 -8.66
N PHE A 103 24.81 2.12 -7.49
CA PHE A 103 23.61 1.57 -6.87
C PHE A 103 22.45 2.59 -6.77
N TRP A 104 22.77 3.89 -6.81
CA TRP A 104 21.84 5.00 -6.73
C TRP A 104 21.38 5.56 -8.09
N ALA A 105 21.95 5.09 -9.21
CA ALA A 105 21.51 5.50 -10.55
C ALA A 105 20.02 5.22 -10.85
N PRO A 106 19.39 4.14 -10.37
CA PRO A 106 17.95 3.92 -10.52
C PRO A 106 17.10 4.95 -9.76
N PHE A 107 17.61 5.48 -8.64
CA PHE A 107 16.90 6.39 -7.74
C PHE A 107 17.07 7.88 -8.08
N ARG A 108 17.67 8.22 -9.22
CA ARG A 108 17.79 9.62 -9.66
C ARG A 108 16.40 10.22 -9.91
N LEU A 109 16.21 11.48 -9.51
CA LEU A 109 14.95 12.21 -9.63
C LEU A 109 14.33 12.06 -11.02
N ARG A 110 15.14 12.16 -12.08
CA ARG A 110 14.71 12.03 -13.49
C ARG A 110 14.06 10.68 -13.83
N ASN A 111 14.43 9.60 -13.13
CA ASN A 111 13.85 8.28 -13.31
C ASN A 111 12.60 8.08 -12.43
N LEU A 112 12.40 8.91 -11.40
CA LEU A 112 11.24 8.87 -10.49
C LEU A 112 10.10 9.78 -10.94
N VAL A 113 10.36 10.86 -11.69
CA VAL A 113 9.31 11.79 -12.17
C VAL A 113 8.19 11.09 -12.95
N PRO A 114 8.45 10.18 -13.92
CA PRO A 114 7.38 9.52 -14.66
C PRO A 114 6.50 8.64 -13.75
N TRP A 115 7.08 8.05 -12.72
CA TRP A 115 6.38 7.23 -11.73
C TRP A 115 5.59 8.07 -10.73
N ALA A 116 6.16 9.20 -10.28
CA ALA A 116 5.44 10.15 -9.44
C ALA A 116 4.23 10.70 -10.20
N VAL A 117 4.37 11.08 -11.47
CA VAL A 117 3.26 11.53 -12.31
C VAL A 117 2.24 10.40 -12.56
N GLY A 118 2.68 9.18 -12.83
CA GLY A 118 1.80 8.03 -12.98
C GLY A 118 1.02 7.67 -11.71
N ALA A 119 1.67 7.74 -10.54
CA ALA A 119 1.03 7.55 -9.24
C ALA A 119 0.06 8.68 -8.91
N LEU A 120 0.40 9.93 -9.25
CA LEU A 120 -0.44 11.11 -9.06
C LEU A 120 -1.65 11.08 -10.01
N LEU A 121 -1.49 10.55 -11.23
CA LEU A 121 -2.60 10.30 -12.17
C LEU A 121 -3.50 9.14 -11.71
N LEU A 122 -2.95 8.06 -11.14
CA LEU A 122 -3.74 6.98 -10.54
C LEU A 122 -4.49 7.45 -9.28
N LEU A 123 -3.89 8.32 -8.47
CA LEU A 123 -4.56 8.98 -7.35
C LEU A 123 -5.61 10.01 -7.81
N ALA A 124 -5.41 10.66 -8.96
CA ALA A 124 -6.38 11.57 -9.55
C ALA A 124 -7.55 10.86 -10.26
N GLN A 125 -7.40 9.57 -10.63
CA GLN A 125 -8.49 8.74 -11.17
C GLN A 125 -9.40 8.20 -10.06
N VAL A 126 -8.97 8.23 -8.79
CA VAL A 126 -9.90 8.22 -7.65
C VAL A 126 -10.40 9.66 -7.45
N THR A 127 -11.10 10.16 -8.47
CA THR A 127 -12.13 11.14 -8.16
C THR A 127 -13.17 10.35 -7.37
N PRO A 128 -13.51 10.70 -6.12
CA PRO A 128 -14.88 10.43 -5.73
C PRO A 128 -15.69 11.07 -6.85
N ALA A 129 -16.71 10.39 -7.34
CA ALA A 129 -17.77 11.09 -8.02
C ALA A 129 -18.23 12.17 -7.03
N VAL A 130 -17.63 13.35 -7.15
CA VAL A 130 -18.21 14.59 -6.73
C VAL A 130 -19.44 14.61 -7.62
N ALA A 131 -20.52 14.05 -7.07
CA ALA A 131 -21.83 14.57 -7.36
C ALA A 131 -21.68 16.06 -7.05
N GLU A 132 -21.29 16.82 -8.08
CA GLU A 132 -21.77 18.17 -8.22
C GLU A 132 -23.26 18.01 -8.04
N GLN A 133 -23.75 18.36 -6.85
CA GLN A 133 -25.11 18.83 -6.68
C GLN A 133 -25.21 20.06 -7.58
N LYS A 134 -25.36 19.80 -8.88
CA LYS A 134 -26.12 20.66 -9.75
C LYS A 134 -27.46 20.76 -9.06
N GLN A 135 -27.78 21.95 -8.55
CA GLN A 135 -29.14 22.30 -8.23
C GLN A 135 -29.98 21.97 -9.45
N GLU A 136 -30.65 20.81 -9.44
CA GLU A 136 -31.82 20.59 -10.28
C GLU A 136 -32.95 21.40 -9.67
N GLU A 137 -32.91 22.70 -9.90
CA GLU A 137 -34.13 23.47 -10.05
C GLU A 137 -34.87 22.90 -11.26
N GLY A 138 -36.04 22.33 -11.00
CA GLY A 138 -37.09 22.19 -11.98
C GLY A 138 -36.97 21.00 -12.92
N LYS A 139 -37.50 19.85 -12.49
CA LYS A 139 -38.43 19.09 -13.35
C LYS A 139 -39.41 18.27 -12.51
N SER A 140 -40.59 18.87 -12.39
CA SER A 140 -41.84 18.25 -11.97
C SER A 140 -42.06 16.92 -12.71
N SER A 141 -42.09 15.83 -11.96
CA SER A 141 -42.87 14.64 -12.30
C SER A 141 -43.63 14.24 -11.05
N LYS A 142 -44.95 14.16 -11.22
CA LYS A 142 -45.97 14.01 -10.19
C LYS A 142 -45.89 12.62 -9.53
N GLU A 143 -45.76 12.60 -8.20
CA GLU A 143 -46.30 11.60 -7.28
C GLU A 143 -46.30 12.18 -5.85
N PRO A 144 -47.17 11.72 -4.93
CA PRO A 144 -47.75 12.55 -3.87
C PRO A 144 -46.75 12.94 -2.78
N THR A 145 -46.93 14.15 -2.25
CA THR A 145 -46.22 14.79 -1.13
C THR A 145 -45.98 13.86 0.06
N LYS A 146 -44.80 13.22 0.11
CA LYS A 146 -44.10 12.97 1.37
C LYS A 146 -43.19 14.16 1.61
N GLU A 147 -43.37 14.82 2.75
CA GLU A 147 -42.57 15.99 3.11
C GLU A 147 -41.08 15.67 3.09
N ASN A 148 -40.28 16.58 2.55
CA ASN A 148 -38.83 16.38 2.50
C ASN A 148 -38.29 16.44 3.94
N PRO A 149 -37.51 15.46 4.43
CA PRO A 149 -36.97 15.50 5.80
C PRO A 149 -36.17 16.78 6.10
N ILE A 150 -35.57 17.37 5.05
CA ILE A 150 -34.86 18.64 5.14
C ILE A 150 -35.82 19.80 5.45
N SER A 151 -37.04 19.82 4.88
CA SER A 151 -38.01 20.87 5.20
C SER A 151 -38.53 20.72 6.64
N LEU A 152 -38.77 19.50 7.11
CA LEU A 152 -39.14 19.23 8.50
C LEU A 152 -38.05 19.71 9.47
N TYR A 153 -36.79 19.40 9.18
CA TYR A 153 -35.66 19.86 9.99
C TYR A 153 -35.54 21.38 10.02
N ARG A 154 -35.67 22.04 8.86
CA ARG A 154 -35.64 23.51 8.78
C ARG A 154 -36.80 24.18 9.49
N ALA A 155 -37.95 23.50 9.57
CA ALA A 155 -39.12 23.94 10.33
C ALA A 155 -38.99 23.68 11.85
N GLY A 156 -37.87 23.11 12.32
CA GLY A 156 -37.67 22.76 13.73
C GLY A 156 -38.37 21.48 14.18
N SER A 157 -38.99 20.74 13.26
CA SER A 157 -39.67 19.46 13.55
C SER A 157 -38.67 18.31 13.57
N PHE A 158 -37.71 18.36 14.50
CA PHE A 158 -36.54 17.46 14.52
C PHE A 158 -36.90 15.99 14.72
N ALA A 159 -37.88 15.69 15.57
CA ALA A 159 -38.34 14.31 15.80
C ALA A 159 -38.95 13.67 14.54
N GLU A 160 -39.71 14.46 13.78
CA GLU A 160 -40.33 13.99 12.53
C GLU A 160 -39.30 13.83 11.42
N ALA A 161 -38.39 14.80 11.30
CA ALA A 161 -37.25 14.69 10.40
C ALA A 161 -36.38 13.47 10.70
N GLY A 162 -36.13 13.19 11.99
CA GLY A 162 -35.41 12.00 12.47
C GLY A 162 -36.08 10.71 12.01
N ARG A 163 -37.39 10.55 12.26
CA ARG A 163 -38.16 9.36 11.83
C ARG A 163 -38.10 9.13 10.32
N GLU A 164 -38.21 10.20 9.54
CA GLU A 164 -38.12 10.08 8.08
C GLU A 164 -36.70 9.71 7.61
N TRP A 165 -35.65 10.26 8.25
CA TRP A 165 -34.27 9.85 7.96
C TRP A 165 -33.97 8.42 8.40
N GLU A 166 -34.53 7.93 9.50
CA GLU A 166 -34.46 6.51 9.89
C GLU A 166 -35.10 5.61 8.86
N GLY A 167 -36.29 5.97 8.37
CA GLY A 167 -36.95 5.26 7.27
C GLY A 167 -36.07 5.17 6.04
N LYS A 168 -35.46 6.29 5.63
CA LYS A 168 -34.51 6.31 4.50
C LYS A 168 -33.23 5.52 4.78
N LEU A 169 -32.74 5.50 6.03
CA LEU A 169 -31.58 4.72 6.41
C LEU A 169 -31.87 3.21 6.34
N HIS A 170 -33.10 2.78 6.60
CA HIS A 170 -33.49 1.39 6.40
C HIS A 170 -33.45 0.95 4.94
N GLU A 171 -33.79 1.85 4.01
CA GLU A 171 -33.71 1.62 2.57
C GLU A 171 -32.27 1.65 2.06
N ASN A 172 -31.46 2.62 2.50
CA ASN A 172 -30.06 2.76 2.14
C ASN A 172 -29.17 2.90 3.38
N ARG A 173 -28.80 1.75 3.96
CA ARG A 173 -28.01 1.71 5.20
C ARG A 173 -26.65 2.36 5.05
N GLY A 174 -26.07 2.37 3.86
CA GLY A 174 -24.69 2.84 3.62
C GLY A 174 -24.54 4.33 3.32
N ASP A 175 -25.62 5.11 3.32
CA ASP A 175 -25.54 6.52 2.93
C ASP A 175 -24.98 7.40 4.07
N PRO A 176 -23.78 8.00 3.92
CA PRO A 176 -23.19 8.84 4.95
C PRO A 176 -23.96 10.14 5.18
N LEU A 177 -24.66 10.69 4.17
CA LEU A 177 -25.42 11.93 4.31
C LEU A 177 -26.70 11.69 5.11
N ILE A 178 -27.39 10.57 4.88
CA ILE A 178 -28.56 10.20 5.68
C ILE A 178 -28.16 10.02 7.14
N ARG A 179 -27.06 9.28 7.41
CA ARG A 179 -26.51 9.09 8.76
C ARG A 179 -26.16 10.41 9.44
N ASN A 180 -25.46 11.31 8.73
CA ASN A 180 -25.11 12.62 9.25
C ASN A 180 -26.34 13.50 9.53
N ASN A 181 -27.36 13.47 8.67
CA ASN A 181 -28.57 14.25 8.88
C ASN A 181 -29.41 13.70 10.05
N LEU A 182 -29.48 12.37 10.17
CA LEU A 182 -30.08 11.73 11.34
C LEU A 182 -29.35 12.12 12.63
N ALA A 183 -28.02 12.14 12.60
CA ALA A 183 -27.20 12.62 13.72
C ALA A 183 -27.51 14.07 14.09
N LEU A 184 -27.68 14.95 13.09
CA LEU A 184 -28.11 16.34 13.33
C LEU A 184 -29.48 16.40 14.02
N ALA A 185 -30.45 15.58 13.60
CA ALA A 185 -31.76 15.53 14.26
C ALA A 185 -31.63 15.14 15.74
N TYR A 186 -30.90 14.05 16.02
CA TYR A 186 -30.66 13.59 17.39
C TYR A 186 -29.93 14.64 18.24
N PHE A 187 -28.96 15.35 17.65
CA PHE A 187 -28.24 16.41 18.35
C PHE A 187 -29.17 17.56 18.76
N GLN A 188 -30.10 17.97 17.89
CA GLN A 188 -31.10 19.00 18.20
C GLN A 188 -32.12 18.54 19.24
N LEU A 189 -32.41 17.24 19.30
CA LEU A 189 -33.25 16.62 20.33
C LEU A 189 -32.53 16.48 21.68
N GLY A 190 -31.23 16.77 21.74
CA GLY A 190 -30.41 16.64 22.94
C GLY A 190 -29.89 15.23 23.21
N ASP A 191 -30.14 14.28 22.31
CA ASP A 191 -29.60 12.92 22.38
C ASP A 191 -28.21 12.88 21.72
N LYS A 192 -27.21 13.31 22.50
CA LYS A 192 -25.86 13.55 22.00
C LYS A 192 -25.14 12.25 21.68
N GLU A 193 -25.47 11.18 22.39
CA GLU A 193 -24.89 9.85 22.26
C GLU A 193 -25.32 9.22 20.95
N ARG A 194 -26.62 9.23 20.61
CA ARG A 194 -27.10 8.80 19.29
C ARG A 194 -26.57 9.70 18.18
N ALA A 195 -26.49 11.01 18.41
CA ALA A 195 -25.89 11.93 17.45
C ALA A 195 -24.43 11.59 17.15
N LEU A 196 -23.61 11.36 18.18
CA LEU A 196 -22.23 10.90 18.01
C LEU A 196 -22.18 9.58 17.26
N ALA A 197 -23.07 8.63 17.58
CA ALA A 197 -23.06 7.30 16.97
C ALA A 197 -23.28 7.38 15.46
N TYR A 198 -24.36 8.05 15.04
CA TYR A 198 -24.71 8.20 13.63
C TYR A 198 -23.73 9.12 12.89
N GLY A 199 -23.20 10.16 13.55
CA GLY A 199 -22.17 11.03 12.97
C GLY A 199 -20.86 10.29 12.75
N LEU A 200 -20.38 9.55 13.75
CA LEU A 200 -19.19 8.70 13.65
C LEU A 200 -19.36 7.67 12.55
N SER A 201 -20.52 7.02 12.51
CA SER A 201 -20.92 6.07 11.48
C SER A 201 -20.87 6.68 10.06
N ALA A 202 -21.29 7.94 9.88
CA ALA A 202 -21.11 8.68 8.64
C ALA A 202 -19.63 8.98 8.34
N TYR A 203 -18.87 9.41 9.35
CA TYR A 203 -17.44 9.73 9.23
C TYR A 203 -16.58 8.54 8.86
N LEU A 204 -16.90 7.34 9.35
CA LEU A 204 -16.17 6.11 9.00
C LEU A 204 -16.36 5.73 7.52
N ILE A 205 -17.47 6.14 6.91
CA ILE A 205 -17.78 5.90 5.50
C ILE A 205 -17.18 6.98 4.61
N SER A 206 -17.40 8.26 4.94
CA SER A 206 -17.07 9.40 4.08
C SER A 206 -16.50 10.60 4.87
N PRO A 207 -15.30 10.47 5.44
CA PRO A 207 -14.65 11.54 6.19
C PRO A 207 -14.19 12.72 5.32
N GLU A 208 -14.07 12.51 4.00
CA GLU A 208 -13.76 13.58 3.04
C GLU A 208 -14.91 14.57 2.85
N THR A 209 -16.13 14.20 3.23
CA THR A 209 -17.29 15.09 3.16
C THR A 209 -17.19 16.13 4.28
N ALA A 210 -16.97 17.39 3.90
CA ALA A 210 -16.68 18.47 4.85
C ALA A 210 -17.75 18.63 5.96
N SER A 211 -19.04 18.51 5.61
CA SER A 211 -20.13 18.57 6.60
C SER A 211 -20.10 17.39 7.58
N VAL A 212 -19.86 16.17 7.11
CA VAL A 212 -19.72 14.97 7.93
C VAL A 212 -18.53 15.11 8.89
N ALA A 213 -17.37 15.52 8.37
CA ALA A 213 -16.16 15.71 9.16
C ALA A 213 -16.32 16.79 10.23
N TRP A 214 -16.95 17.91 9.87
CA TRP A 214 -17.22 19.00 10.80
C TRP A 214 -18.22 18.59 11.88
N ASN A 215 -19.40 18.11 11.49
CA ASN A 215 -20.48 17.77 12.40
C ASN A 215 -20.09 16.68 13.39
N THR A 216 -19.38 15.64 12.93
CA THR A 216 -18.95 14.54 13.81
C THR A 216 -18.04 15.03 14.94
N ARG A 217 -17.20 16.04 14.69
CA ARG A 217 -16.39 16.67 15.74
C ARG A 217 -17.24 17.46 16.73
N ILE A 218 -18.28 18.15 16.25
CA ILE A 218 -19.23 18.84 17.12
C ILE A 218 -19.97 17.84 18.01
N PHE A 219 -20.42 16.71 17.46
CA PHE A 219 -21.09 15.66 18.23
C PHE A 219 -20.14 15.05 19.26
N ALA A 220 -18.89 14.78 18.88
CA ALA A 220 -17.87 14.29 19.79
C ALA A 220 -17.62 15.26 20.95
N GLN A 221 -17.53 16.57 20.68
CA GLN A 221 -17.40 17.60 21.72
C GLN A 221 -18.63 17.70 22.64
N GLY A 222 -19.82 17.39 22.11
CA GLY A 222 -21.06 17.40 22.88
C GLY A 222 -21.24 16.18 23.78
N ALA A 223 -20.71 15.02 23.37
CA ALA A 223 -20.89 13.75 24.06
C ALA A 223 -20.22 13.74 25.45
N ASP A 224 -20.89 13.10 26.41
CA ASP A 224 -20.40 13.07 27.79
C ASP A 224 -19.17 12.16 27.95
N GLN A 225 -19.05 11.14 27.10
CA GLN A 225 -17.90 10.23 27.06
C GLN A 225 -17.50 9.88 25.63
N LEU A 226 -16.20 9.72 25.43
CA LEU A 226 -15.59 9.36 24.15
C LEU A 226 -14.68 8.16 24.32
N ASP A 227 -14.91 7.14 23.50
CA ASP A 227 -14.00 6.00 23.41
C ASP A 227 -12.64 6.44 22.86
N ARG A 228 -11.55 5.89 23.41
CA ARG A 228 -10.19 6.20 22.96
C ARG A 228 -9.98 5.93 21.46
N ALA A 229 -10.66 4.93 20.89
CA ALA A 229 -10.58 4.66 19.46
C ALA A 229 -11.17 5.80 18.62
N VAL A 230 -12.20 6.48 19.13
CA VAL A 230 -12.81 7.64 18.47
C VAL A 230 -11.87 8.84 18.56
N LEU A 231 -11.27 9.09 19.73
CA LEU A 231 -10.28 10.16 19.92
C LEU A 231 -9.07 10.02 18.97
N ALA A 232 -8.59 8.78 18.77
CA ALA A 232 -7.47 8.49 17.89
C ALA A 232 -7.70 8.93 16.43
N LEU A 233 -8.96 9.04 15.98
CA LEU A 233 -9.27 9.48 14.62
C LEU A 233 -8.86 10.93 14.35
N TRP A 234 -8.80 11.76 15.39
CA TRP A 234 -8.52 13.19 15.28
C TRP A 234 -7.24 13.63 15.98
N ASP A 235 -6.41 12.68 16.42
CA ASP A 235 -5.14 13.01 17.06
C ASP A 235 -4.26 13.87 16.14
N ASP A 236 -3.87 15.04 16.64
CA ASP A 236 -3.09 16.03 15.89
C ASP A 236 -1.59 15.65 15.82
N GLN A 237 -1.14 14.62 16.57
CA GLN A 237 0.27 14.19 16.60
C GLN A 237 0.76 13.46 15.34
N GLY A 238 -0.08 13.28 14.32
CA GLY A 238 0.44 13.12 12.96
C GLY A 238 -0.48 12.44 11.99
N ALA A 239 -1.05 11.28 12.32
CA ALA A 239 -1.64 10.41 11.30
C ALA A 239 -3.14 10.64 11.03
N SER A 240 -3.78 11.61 11.69
CA SER A 240 -5.19 11.96 11.42
C SER A 240 -5.44 12.50 10.01
N TRP A 241 -4.40 12.90 9.28
CA TRP A 241 -4.56 13.22 7.84
C TRP A 241 -5.02 12.00 7.03
N LEU A 242 -4.67 10.77 7.44
CA LEU A 242 -5.10 9.53 6.78
C LEU A 242 -6.61 9.31 6.96
N THR A 243 -7.09 9.40 8.21
CA THR A 243 -8.50 9.19 8.57
C THR A 243 -9.41 10.31 8.09
N ARG A 244 -8.87 11.48 7.74
CA ARG A 244 -9.60 12.59 7.11
C ARG A 244 -9.72 12.44 5.58
N ARG A 245 -8.86 11.63 4.94
CA ARG A 245 -8.77 11.59 3.47
C ARG A 245 -9.72 10.61 2.82
N LEU A 246 -9.89 9.45 3.45
CA LEU A 246 -10.72 8.35 2.98
C LEU A 246 -11.29 7.60 4.17
N GLY A 247 -12.52 7.11 4.02
CA GLY A 247 -13.15 6.23 5.00
C GLY A 247 -12.52 4.84 5.02
N VAL A 248 -13.05 3.97 5.89
CA VAL A 248 -12.55 2.61 6.09
C VAL A 248 -12.57 1.80 4.80
N PHE A 249 -13.67 1.86 4.04
CA PHE A 249 -13.77 1.15 2.77
C PHE A 249 -12.81 1.70 1.71
N GLY A 250 -12.51 3.00 1.71
CA GLY A 250 -11.54 3.60 0.80
C GLY A 250 -10.13 3.05 1.05
N TRP A 251 -9.71 2.96 2.31
CA TRP A 251 -8.42 2.38 2.68
C TRP A 251 -8.34 0.87 2.47
N GLN A 252 -9.42 0.13 2.72
CA GLN A 252 -9.52 -1.29 2.33
C GLN A 252 -9.36 -1.46 0.81
N GLY A 253 -9.98 -0.58 0.01
CA GLY A 253 -9.80 -0.54 -1.44
C GLY A 253 -8.33 -0.31 -1.84
N ILE A 254 -7.64 0.64 -1.20
CA ILE A 254 -6.22 0.89 -1.42
C ILE A 254 -5.37 -0.35 -1.09
N LEU A 255 -5.67 -1.07 0.00
CA LEU A 255 -4.96 -2.31 0.33
C LEU A 255 -5.14 -3.40 -0.73
N VAL A 256 -6.36 -3.57 -1.22
CA VAL A 256 -6.67 -4.55 -2.28
C VAL A 256 -5.95 -4.17 -3.58
N LEU A 257 -6.03 -2.89 -3.99
CA LEU A 257 -5.32 -2.39 -5.17
C LEU A 257 -3.80 -2.50 -5.04
N GLY A 258 -3.26 -2.20 -3.85
CA GLY A 258 -1.83 -2.35 -3.56
C GLY A 258 -1.36 -3.80 -3.69
N SER A 259 -2.16 -4.74 -3.17
CA SER A 259 -1.89 -6.18 -3.27
C SER A 259 -1.99 -6.68 -4.72
N ALA A 260 -2.99 -6.24 -5.48
CA ALA A 260 -3.12 -6.53 -6.91
C ALA A 260 -1.94 -5.96 -7.72
N ALA A 261 -1.47 -4.76 -7.39
CA ALA A 261 -0.29 -4.16 -8.01
C ALA A 261 0.99 -4.97 -7.72
N CYS A 262 1.18 -5.44 -6.49
CA CYS A 262 2.29 -6.34 -6.16
C CYS A 262 2.23 -7.65 -6.97
N ALA A 263 1.06 -8.26 -7.10
CA ALA A 263 0.88 -9.46 -7.92
C ALA A 263 1.19 -9.19 -9.40
N LEU A 264 0.72 -8.07 -9.95
CA LEU A 264 1.03 -7.63 -11.31
C LEU A 264 2.55 -7.42 -11.51
N ALA A 265 3.21 -6.80 -10.53
CA ALA A 265 4.65 -6.57 -10.56
C ALA A 265 5.45 -7.87 -10.62
N VAL A 266 5.05 -8.89 -9.85
CA VAL A 266 5.65 -10.23 -9.93
C VAL A 266 5.42 -10.84 -11.31
N GLY A 267 4.21 -10.75 -11.87
CA GLY A 267 3.90 -11.22 -13.21
C GLY A 267 4.76 -10.55 -14.30
N LEU A 268 4.97 -9.23 -14.19
CA LEU A 268 5.84 -8.47 -15.09
C LEU A 268 7.32 -8.84 -14.93
N GLY A 269 7.76 -9.08 -13.69
CA GLY A 269 9.09 -9.60 -13.39
C GLY A 269 9.34 -10.95 -14.06
N LEU A 270 8.40 -11.88 -13.95
CA LEU A 270 8.47 -13.19 -14.61
C LEU A 270 8.43 -13.06 -16.14
N ALA A 271 7.56 -12.21 -16.69
CA ALA A 271 7.48 -11.95 -18.12
C ALA A 271 8.79 -11.35 -18.67
N SER A 272 9.52 -10.56 -17.86
CA SER A 272 10.82 -10.02 -18.26
C SER A 272 11.86 -11.12 -18.52
N GLY A 273 11.75 -12.28 -17.86
CA GLY A 273 12.61 -13.44 -18.09
C GLY A 273 12.28 -14.20 -19.38
N TYR A 274 11.04 -14.14 -19.85
CA TYR A 274 10.60 -14.81 -21.09
C TYR A 274 10.82 -13.97 -22.35
N PHE A 275 10.70 -12.64 -22.27
CA PHE A 275 10.77 -11.76 -23.44
C PHE A 275 12.07 -10.97 -23.48
N GLU A 276 13.14 -11.56 -24.01
CA GLU A 276 14.49 -10.96 -24.08
C GLU A 276 14.50 -9.54 -24.67
N LYS A 277 13.78 -9.30 -25.78
CA LYS A 277 13.70 -7.99 -26.43
C LYS A 277 13.06 -6.89 -25.56
N ARG A 278 12.24 -7.26 -24.57
CA ARG A 278 11.52 -6.33 -23.67
C ARG A 278 11.93 -6.47 -22.21
N ARG A 279 12.96 -7.26 -21.90
CA ARG A 279 13.37 -7.60 -20.53
C ARG A 279 13.56 -6.37 -19.65
N THR A 280 14.36 -5.41 -20.09
CA THR A 280 14.69 -4.21 -19.30
C THR A 280 13.46 -3.31 -19.08
N MET A 281 12.59 -3.19 -20.07
CA MET A 281 11.34 -2.42 -19.95
C MET A 281 10.37 -3.09 -18.97
N LEU A 282 10.10 -4.39 -19.14
CA LEU A 282 9.19 -5.15 -18.28
C LEU A 282 9.68 -5.20 -16.84
N PHE A 283 10.99 -5.38 -16.63
CA PHE A 283 11.59 -5.37 -15.31
C PHE A 283 11.46 -4.00 -14.62
N ARG A 284 11.76 -2.90 -15.33
CA ARG A 284 11.57 -1.55 -14.78
C ARG A 284 10.10 -1.27 -14.47
N LEU A 285 9.20 -1.74 -15.33
CA LEU A 285 7.77 -1.57 -15.14
C LEU A 285 7.29 -2.34 -13.91
N GLY A 286 7.68 -3.61 -13.80
CA GLY A 286 7.42 -4.44 -12.63
C GLY A 286 7.97 -3.83 -11.34
N ALA A 287 9.23 -3.37 -11.34
CA ALA A 287 9.84 -2.73 -10.16
C ALA A 287 9.08 -1.46 -9.73
N GLY A 288 8.70 -0.59 -10.68
CA GLY A 288 7.91 0.60 -10.37
C GLY A 288 6.52 0.26 -9.83
N THR A 289 5.82 -0.70 -10.46
CA THR A 289 4.53 -1.19 -9.96
C THR A 289 4.65 -1.80 -8.55
N LEU A 290 5.73 -2.52 -8.26
CA LEU A 290 5.98 -3.10 -6.93
C LEU A 290 6.09 -2.02 -5.86
N VAL A 291 6.86 -0.96 -6.14
CA VAL A 291 7.02 0.16 -5.19
C VAL A 291 5.68 0.84 -4.91
N VAL A 292 4.87 1.10 -5.94
CA VAL A 292 3.54 1.68 -5.76
C VAL A 292 2.63 0.74 -4.95
N GLY A 293 2.66 -0.57 -5.25
CA GLY A 293 1.90 -1.57 -4.51
C GLY A 293 2.26 -1.62 -3.02
N LEU A 294 3.55 -1.64 -2.71
CA LEU A 294 4.06 -1.63 -1.34
C LEU A 294 3.71 -0.35 -0.58
N LEU A 295 3.77 0.81 -1.24
CA LEU A 295 3.33 2.08 -0.65
C LEU A 295 1.83 2.09 -0.35
N GLY A 296 1.01 1.56 -1.27
CA GLY A 296 -0.43 1.40 -1.06
C GLY A 296 -0.72 0.48 0.13
N ILE A 297 -0.04 -0.66 0.23
CA ILE A 297 -0.16 -1.58 1.36
C ILE A 297 0.24 -0.92 2.67
N GLY A 298 1.39 -0.24 2.70
CA GLY A 298 1.90 0.42 3.90
C GLY A 298 0.98 1.54 4.39
N THR A 299 0.52 2.40 3.49
CA THR A 299 -0.37 3.53 3.84
C THR A 299 -1.78 3.05 4.21
N GLY A 300 -2.36 2.12 3.45
CA GLY A 300 -3.65 1.52 3.78
C GLY A 300 -3.62 0.75 5.10
N GLY A 301 -2.55 0.02 5.38
CA GLY A 301 -2.39 -0.72 6.63
C GLY A 301 -2.23 0.21 7.83
N ALA A 302 -1.45 1.28 7.69
CA ALA A 302 -1.32 2.30 8.73
C ALA A 302 -2.67 3.00 8.99
N ALA A 303 -3.40 3.38 7.94
CA ALA A 303 -4.71 4.02 8.07
C ALA A 303 -5.73 3.12 8.78
N LEU A 304 -5.87 1.86 8.36
CA LEU A 304 -6.75 0.90 9.03
C LEU A 304 -6.32 0.58 10.46
N GLY A 305 -5.02 0.60 10.75
CA GLY A 305 -4.50 0.49 12.11
C GLY A 305 -4.98 1.63 13.02
N ILE A 306 -5.11 2.84 12.50
CA ILE A 306 -5.61 4.01 13.25
C ILE A 306 -7.12 3.90 13.48
N TYR A 307 -7.89 3.50 12.46
CA TYR A 307 -9.30 3.16 12.65
C TYR A 307 -9.46 2.03 13.67
N GLY A 308 -8.52 1.09 13.72
CA GLY A 308 -8.44 0.05 14.74
C GLY A 308 -9.74 -0.75 14.81
N LYS A 309 -10.35 -0.83 16.00
CA LYS A 309 -11.62 -1.53 16.20
C LYS A 309 -12.81 -0.90 15.45
N LEU A 310 -12.72 0.38 15.06
CA LEU A 310 -13.74 1.04 14.27
C LEU A 310 -13.74 0.57 12.81
N ALA A 311 -12.67 -0.07 12.33
CA ALA A 311 -12.64 -0.65 10.98
C ALA A 311 -13.43 -1.96 10.86
N ASP A 312 -13.84 -2.53 11.99
CA ASP A 312 -14.64 -3.76 12.02
C ASP A 312 -16.08 -3.47 11.57
N ARG A 313 -16.56 -4.24 10.59
CA ARG A 313 -17.94 -4.14 10.10
C ARG A 313 -18.97 -4.40 11.20
N SER A 314 -18.61 -5.18 12.21
CA SER A 314 -19.49 -5.52 13.34
C SER A 314 -19.36 -4.52 14.50
N ALA A 315 -18.66 -3.41 14.31
CA ALA A 315 -18.53 -2.38 15.33
C ALA A 315 -19.89 -1.71 15.58
N VAL A 316 -20.24 -1.60 16.86
CA VAL A 316 -21.44 -0.93 17.36
C VAL A 316 -21.07 0.03 18.48
N MET A 317 -21.83 1.11 18.62
CA MET A 317 -21.69 2.03 19.73
C MET A 317 -22.88 1.91 20.67
N ILE A 318 -22.61 1.85 21.98
CA ILE A 318 -23.63 1.88 23.02
C ILE A 318 -24.10 3.32 23.18
N VAL A 319 -25.40 3.57 23.10
CA VAL A 319 -25.97 4.94 23.18
C VAL A 319 -26.71 5.23 24.48
N ASP A 320 -27.15 4.20 25.21
CA ASP A 320 -27.82 4.36 26.51
C ASP A 320 -27.08 3.58 27.60
N VAL A 321 -27.17 4.04 28.85
CA VAL A 321 -26.60 3.33 30.02
C VAL A 321 -27.48 2.13 30.33
N VAL A 322 -27.12 0.95 29.82
CA VAL A 322 -27.88 -0.29 30.04
C VAL A 322 -26.94 -1.42 30.49
N PRO A 323 -27.31 -2.17 31.53
CA PRO A 323 -26.49 -3.27 32.02
C PRO A 323 -26.39 -4.40 30.99
N LEU A 324 -25.18 -4.94 30.83
CA LEU A 324 -24.99 -6.16 30.07
C LEU A 324 -25.51 -7.36 30.84
N ARG A 325 -26.32 -8.15 30.14
CA ARG A 325 -26.98 -9.35 30.65
C ARG A 325 -26.23 -10.60 30.21
N SER A 326 -26.20 -11.64 31.05
CA SER A 326 -25.60 -12.92 30.67
C SER A 326 -26.48 -13.70 29.69
N VAL A 327 -27.80 -13.49 29.76
CA VAL A 327 -28.82 -14.15 28.94
C VAL A 327 -29.77 -13.08 28.36
N PRO A 328 -30.28 -13.23 27.12
CA PRO A 328 -31.20 -12.27 26.50
C PRO A 328 -32.62 -12.36 27.08
N THR A 329 -32.76 -12.09 28.38
CA THR A 329 -34.02 -12.09 29.11
C THR A 329 -34.03 -11.02 30.20
N GLU A 330 -35.20 -10.45 30.44
CA GLU A 330 -35.44 -9.46 31.50
C GLU A 330 -35.98 -10.07 32.79
N VAL A 331 -36.34 -11.36 32.76
CA VAL A 331 -37.15 -12.00 33.80
C VAL A 331 -36.34 -12.38 35.04
N GLU A 332 -35.02 -12.58 34.91
CA GLU A 332 -34.17 -13.07 36.00
C GLU A 332 -33.16 -12.00 36.44
N PRO A 333 -32.93 -11.84 37.75
CA PRO A 333 -31.85 -10.98 38.26
C PRO A 333 -30.49 -11.58 37.89
N GLN A 334 -29.66 -10.79 37.21
CA GLN A 334 -28.39 -11.23 36.65
C GLN A 334 -27.21 -10.40 37.18
N ALA A 335 -26.00 -10.91 37.01
CA ALA A 335 -24.79 -10.13 37.24
C ALA A 335 -24.69 -9.06 36.15
N GLU A 336 -24.99 -7.82 36.54
CA GLU A 336 -25.11 -6.69 35.63
C GLU A 336 -23.82 -5.87 35.63
N LYS A 337 -23.16 -5.79 34.47
CA LYS A 337 -22.06 -4.85 34.25
C LYS A 337 -22.51 -3.80 33.25
N ALA A 338 -22.68 -2.57 33.70
CA ALA A 338 -23.05 -1.45 32.84
C ALA A 338 -21.81 -0.84 32.19
N TYR A 339 -21.97 -0.44 30.93
CA TYR A 339 -20.99 0.35 30.21
C TYR A 339 -21.58 1.72 29.90
N PRO A 340 -20.74 2.76 29.92
CA PRO A 340 -21.21 4.10 29.61
C PRO A 340 -21.52 4.25 28.12
N PRO A 341 -22.49 5.11 27.75
CA PRO A 341 -22.69 5.56 26.39
C PRO A 341 -21.42 6.08 25.73
N GLY A 342 -21.33 5.96 24.41
CA GLY A 342 -20.11 6.28 23.65
C GLY A 342 -19.09 5.13 23.63
N SER A 343 -19.28 4.08 24.43
CA SER A 343 -18.43 2.89 24.38
C SER A 343 -18.60 2.13 23.07
N VAL A 344 -17.48 1.74 22.46
CA VAL A 344 -17.47 0.96 21.20
C VAL A 344 -17.23 -0.51 21.49
N ALA A 345 -18.14 -1.35 21.00
CA ALA A 345 -18.16 -2.80 21.17
C ALA A 345 -18.20 -3.54 19.82
N HIS A 346 -17.96 -4.85 19.87
CA HIS A 346 -18.07 -5.75 18.73
C HIS A 346 -19.36 -6.57 18.83
N LEU A 347 -20.21 -6.51 17.81
CA LEU A 347 -21.42 -7.33 17.72
C LEU A 347 -21.08 -8.77 17.32
N GLU A 348 -21.42 -9.73 18.18
CA GLU A 348 -21.19 -11.16 17.88
C GLU A 348 -22.42 -11.83 17.26
N LYS A 349 -23.59 -11.59 17.86
CA LYS A 349 -24.84 -12.30 17.54
C LYS A 349 -26.02 -11.39 17.78
N SER A 350 -27.11 -11.65 17.07
CA SER A 350 -28.41 -11.04 17.31
C SER A 350 -29.47 -12.13 17.52
N PHE A 351 -30.42 -11.87 18.40
CA PHE A 351 -31.51 -12.78 18.73
C PHE A 351 -32.73 -11.99 19.22
N LEU A 352 -33.84 -11.99 18.45
CA LEU A 352 -35.14 -11.42 18.86
C LEU A 352 -35.07 -10.03 19.53
N GLY A 353 -34.41 -9.06 18.89
CA GLY A 353 -34.26 -7.70 19.42
C GLY A 353 -33.18 -7.54 20.51
N TRP A 354 -32.42 -8.61 20.77
CA TRP A 354 -31.21 -8.60 21.57
C TRP A 354 -29.98 -8.71 20.68
N SER A 355 -28.90 -8.09 21.14
CA SER A 355 -27.59 -8.12 20.54
C SER A 355 -26.57 -8.57 21.58
N LYS A 356 -25.82 -9.62 21.27
CA LYS A 356 -24.66 -10.02 22.06
C LYS A 356 -23.46 -9.22 21.61
N ILE A 357 -22.87 -8.46 22.53
CA ILE A 357 -21.69 -7.64 22.26
C ILE A 357 -20.49 -8.14 23.06
N ARG A 358 -19.30 -7.88 22.53
CA ARG A 358 -18.01 -8.10 23.19
C ARG A 358 -17.28 -6.77 23.33
N MET A 359 -16.85 -6.48 24.54
CA MET A 359 -16.10 -5.29 24.89
C MET A 359 -14.59 -5.52 24.68
N PRO A 360 -13.78 -4.44 24.56
CA PRO A 360 -12.33 -4.57 24.36
C PRO A 360 -11.60 -5.35 25.46
N ASN A 361 -12.15 -5.36 26.68
CA ASN A 361 -11.61 -6.10 27.82
C ASN A 361 -12.07 -7.57 27.87
N GLN A 362 -12.63 -8.11 26.78
CA GLN A 362 -13.19 -9.47 26.65
C GLN A 362 -14.48 -9.74 27.43
N ASP A 363 -15.04 -8.74 28.11
CA ASP A 363 -16.36 -8.89 28.69
C ASP A 363 -17.41 -9.01 27.58
N ALA A 364 -18.36 -9.93 27.75
CA ALA A 364 -19.41 -10.16 26.78
C ALA A 364 -20.77 -10.27 27.47
N GLY A 365 -21.80 -9.79 26.80
CA GLY A 365 -23.16 -9.84 27.30
C GLY A 365 -24.18 -9.44 26.26
N TRP A 366 -25.44 -9.55 26.63
CA TRP A 366 -26.61 -9.22 25.84
C TRP A 366 -27.15 -7.85 26.24
N ILE A 367 -27.53 -7.07 25.25
CA ILE A 367 -28.17 -5.76 25.39
C ILE A 367 -29.28 -5.66 24.34
N ARG A 368 -30.33 -4.87 24.59
CA ARG A 368 -31.36 -4.61 23.57
C ARG A 368 -30.74 -3.88 22.38
N THR A 369 -31.17 -4.26 21.18
CA THR A 369 -30.63 -3.70 19.94
C THR A 369 -30.91 -2.19 19.81
N GLU A 370 -31.98 -1.67 20.41
CA GLU A 370 -32.33 -0.23 20.41
C GLU A 370 -31.35 0.68 21.17
N HIS A 371 -30.53 0.10 22.07
CA HIS A 371 -29.47 0.82 22.78
C HIS A 371 -28.12 0.75 22.05
N LEU A 372 -28.12 0.20 20.83
CA LEU A 372 -26.94 0.08 19.99
C LEU A 372 -27.18 0.77 18.66
N VAL A 373 -26.16 1.49 18.20
CA VAL A 373 -26.12 2.00 16.82
C VAL A 373 -25.00 1.29 16.06
N PRO A 374 -25.32 0.57 14.96
CA PRO A 374 -24.32 0.02 14.07
C PRO A 374 -23.51 1.11 13.37
N LEU A 375 -22.19 0.91 13.30
CA LEU A 375 -21.30 1.84 12.62
C LEU A 375 -21.22 1.62 11.11
N TYR A 376 -21.75 0.50 10.58
CA TYR A 376 -21.75 0.13 9.17
C TYR A 376 -23.07 -0.42 8.65
#